data_AF-A0A1G1TLG5-F1
#
_entry.id   AF-A0A1G1TLG5-F1
#
_cell.length_a   1.000
_cell.length_b   1.000
_cell.length_c   1.000
_cell.angle_alpha   90.00
_cell.angle_beta   90.00
_cell.angle_gamma   90.00
#
_symmetry.space_group_name_H-M   'P 1'
#
loop_
_entity.id
_entity.type
_entity.pdbx_description
1 polymer ?
#
loop_
_entity_poly.entity_id
_entity_poly.type
_entity_poly.pdbx_seq_one_letter_code
_entity_poly.pdbx_strand_id
1 'polypeptide(L)'
;MCASLALLLGACAKDDASQPSTQTAPAVAMGNGKANTWVNLDGQGNPTAMGFTLSKGALDQLPATVPATEYMLALPDAATQKTPFQHVMIDWNPLGHEPAGIYDVPHFDFHFYMMPMAEVMQIPPYAVNPAGFDKVPAAAYLPTGYVKNPGGVPAMGAHWTDVSSPELHGQPFTETFVFGTYNGHVTFWEPMVALSYLRTNPTLEQDIKQPAQYETPGYYPTHFSILAKPDGSYEVSLSNFVKR
;
A
#
# COMPACT_ATOMS: atom_id res chain seq x y z
N MET A 1 -69.27 -30.58 2.32
CA MET A 1 -67.82 -30.61 2.02
C MET A 1 -67.43 -29.24 1.49
N CYS A 2 -66.76 -28.44 2.31
CA CYS A 2 -66.26 -27.11 1.93
C CYS A 2 -64.83 -27.30 1.40
N ALA A 3 -64.60 -27.05 0.12
CA ALA A 3 -63.28 -27.10 -0.48
C ALA A 3 -62.58 -25.77 -0.26
N SER A 4 -61.63 -25.73 0.66
CA SER A 4 -60.76 -24.58 0.90
C SER A 4 -59.68 -24.53 -0.18
N LEU A 5 -59.72 -23.48 -1.01
CA LEU A 5 -58.73 -23.17 -2.02
C LEU A 5 -57.53 -22.47 -1.34
N ALA A 6 -56.41 -23.18 -1.21
CA ALA A 6 -55.17 -22.61 -0.68
C ALA A 6 -54.49 -21.74 -1.74
N LEU A 7 -54.44 -20.42 -1.52
CA LEU A 7 -53.59 -19.51 -2.30
C LEU A 7 -52.14 -19.65 -1.84
N LEU A 8 -51.30 -20.18 -2.73
CA LEU A 8 -49.83 -20.13 -2.61
C LEU A 8 -49.36 -18.74 -3.03
N LEU A 9 -49.09 -17.86 -2.05
CA LEU A 9 -48.35 -16.63 -2.28
C LEU A 9 -46.86 -16.99 -2.44
N GLY A 10 -46.38 -16.98 -3.69
CA GLY A 10 -44.95 -17.02 -3.97
C GLY A 10 -44.28 -15.74 -3.48
N ALA A 11 -43.57 -15.82 -2.37
CA ALA A 11 -42.67 -14.76 -1.93
C ALA A 11 -41.45 -14.76 -2.87
N CYS A 12 -41.40 -13.79 -3.78
CA CYS A 12 -40.15 -13.45 -4.46
C CYS A 12 -39.18 -12.94 -3.39
N ALA A 13 -38.21 -13.75 -2.99
CA ALA A 13 -37.04 -13.25 -2.29
C ALA A 13 -36.37 -12.23 -3.23
N LYS A 14 -36.31 -10.97 -2.81
CA LYS A 14 -35.41 -10.01 -3.45
C LYS A 14 -34.00 -10.50 -3.10
N ASP A 15 -33.28 -10.99 -4.09
CA ASP A 15 -31.84 -11.13 -3.99
C ASP A 15 -31.26 -9.71 -3.87
N ASP A 16 -31.08 -9.22 -2.64
CA ASP A 16 -30.37 -7.98 -2.34
C ASP A 16 -28.86 -8.22 -2.53
N ALA A 17 -28.45 -8.56 -3.75
CA ALA A 17 -27.04 -8.49 -4.13
C ALA A 17 -26.68 -7.01 -4.26
N SER A 18 -25.93 -6.48 -3.29
CA SER A 18 -25.35 -5.14 -3.41
C SER A 18 -24.53 -5.04 -4.71
N GLN A 19 -24.53 -3.86 -5.31
CA GLN A 19 -23.72 -3.62 -6.52
C GLN A 19 -22.26 -3.32 -6.12
N PRO A 20 -21.28 -3.63 -6.99
CA PRO A 20 -19.91 -3.16 -6.80
C PRO A 20 -19.86 -1.65 -6.57
N SER A 21 -18.93 -1.21 -5.73
CA SER A 21 -18.84 0.21 -5.34
C SER A 21 -17.41 0.64 -5.09
N THR A 22 -17.16 1.95 -5.21
CA THR A 22 -15.89 2.58 -4.83
C THR A 22 -16.16 3.54 -3.69
N GLN A 23 -15.33 3.47 -2.65
CA GLN A 23 -15.31 4.44 -1.55
C GLN A 23 -14.00 5.20 -1.60
N THR A 24 -14.05 6.51 -1.34
CA THR A 24 -12.91 7.42 -1.46
C THR A 24 -12.75 8.21 -0.17
N ALA A 25 -11.52 8.35 0.31
CA ALA A 25 -11.20 9.16 1.48
C ALA A 25 -10.94 10.63 1.09
N PRO A 26 -10.96 11.58 2.06
CA PRO A 26 -10.60 12.97 1.79
C PRO A 26 -9.22 13.13 1.15
N ALA A 27 -9.09 14.12 0.28
CA ALA A 27 -7.85 14.38 -0.45
C ALA A 27 -6.88 15.26 0.35
N VAL A 28 -5.58 15.01 0.17
CA VAL A 28 -4.45 15.81 0.68
C VAL A 28 -3.82 16.57 -0.47
N ALA A 29 -3.38 17.81 -0.24
CA ALA A 29 -2.66 18.58 -1.25
C ALA A 29 -1.24 18.05 -1.44
N MET A 30 -0.82 17.90 -2.69
CA MET A 30 0.50 17.39 -3.05
C MET A 30 0.93 18.03 -4.36
N GLY A 31 2.10 18.68 -4.38
CA GLY A 31 2.53 19.49 -5.52
C GLY A 31 1.47 20.53 -5.91
N ASN A 32 1.19 20.64 -7.20
CA ASN A 32 0.09 21.45 -7.74
C ASN A 32 -1.26 20.70 -7.80
N GLY A 33 -1.30 19.46 -7.30
CA GLY A 33 -2.45 18.59 -7.35
C GLY A 33 -2.87 18.09 -5.97
N LYS A 34 -3.41 16.88 -5.94
CA LYS A 34 -3.90 16.21 -4.74
C LYS A 34 -3.64 14.71 -4.81
N ALA A 35 -3.63 14.10 -3.64
CA ALA A 35 -3.63 12.66 -3.47
C ALA A 35 -4.85 12.24 -2.62
N ASN A 36 -5.55 11.18 -3.00
CA ASN A 36 -6.64 10.60 -2.19
C ASN A 36 -6.63 9.09 -2.33
N THR A 37 -6.95 8.39 -1.24
CA THR A 37 -7.06 6.94 -1.25
C THR A 37 -8.48 6.50 -1.62
N TRP A 38 -8.60 5.25 -2.03
CA TRP A 38 -9.86 4.62 -2.38
C TRP A 38 -9.82 3.11 -2.14
N VAL A 39 -11.00 2.49 -2.08
CA VAL A 39 -11.19 1.03 -2.09
C VAL A 39 -12.35 0.68 -3.01
N ASN A 40 -12.13 -0.33 -3.85
CA ASN A 40 -13.14 -0.96 -4.70
C ASN A 40 -13.67 -2.22 -4.02
N LEU A 41 -14.99 -2.35 -4.01
CA LEU A 41 -15.71 -3.45 -3.39
C LEU A 41 -16.52 -4.22 -4.43
N ASP A 42 -16.57 -5.54 -4.32
CA ASP A 42 -17.48 -6.37 -5.10
C ASP A 42 -18.94 -6.24 -4.62
N GLY A 43 -19.85 -6.95 -5.28
CA GLY A 43 -21.26 -6.96 -4.90
C GLY A 43 -21.58 -7.63 -3.56
N GLN A 44 -20.61 -8.28 -2.90
CA GLN A 44 -20.73 -8.77 -1.53
C GLN A 44 -20.00 -7.85 -0.52
N GLY A 45 -19.47 -6.72 -0.98
CA GLY A 45 -18.71 -5.78 -0.17
C GLY A 45 -17.31 -6.29 0.19
N ASN A 46 -16.73 -7.26 -0.50
CA ASN A 46 -15.33 -7.65 -0.31
C ASN A 46 -14.41 -6.71 -1.10
N PRO A 47 -13.23 -6.34 -0.55
CA PRO A 47 -12.27 -5.54 -1.28
C PRO A 47 -11.76 -6.30 -2.50
N THR A 48 -11.72 -5.63 -3.64
CA THR A 48 -11.14 -6.15 -4.90
C THR A 48 -9.86 -5.41 -5.26
N ALA A 49 -9.77 -4.13 -4.90
CA ALA A 49 -8.57 -3.30 -4.99
C ALA A 49 -8.65 -2.15 -3.98
N MET A 50 -7.49 -1.62 -3.58
CA MET A 50 -7.37 -0.36 -2.84
C MET A 50 -6.09 0.35 -3.27
N GLY A 51 -6.02 1.65 -3.07
CA GLY A 51 -4.87 2.40 -3.50
C GLY A 51 -5.05 3.88 -3.28
N PHE A 52 -4.33 4.66 -4.06
CA PHE A 52 -4.50 6.10 -4.14
C PHE A 52 -4.36 6.61 -5.56
N THR A 53 -4.98 7.76 -5.80
CA THR A 53 -4.87 8.51 -7.04
C THR A 53 -4.05 9.75 -6.78
N LEU A 54 -3.01 9.97 -7.58
CA LEU A 54 -2.29 11.23 -7.69
C LEU A 54 -2.90 12.00 -8.84
N SER A 55 -3.59 13.12 -8.56
CA SER A 55 -4.25 13.90 -9.60
C SER A 55 -3.24 14.45 -10.59
N LYS A 56 -3.72 14.88 -11.77
CA LYS A 56 -2.92 15.72 -12.66
C LYS A 56 -2.30 16.88 -11.88
N GLY A 57 -1.00 17.10 -12.06
CA GLY A 57 -0.22 18.13 -11.35
C GLY A 57 0.31 17.74 -9.97
N ALA A 58 -0.05 16.55 -9.45
CA ALA A 58 0.43 16.12 -8.13
C ALA A 58 1.95 15.89 -8.08
N LEU A 59 2.56 15.59 -9.23
CA LEU A 59 4.01 15.41 -9.38
C LEU A 59 4.76 16.70 -9.78
N ASP A 60 4.05 17.83 -9.86
CA ASP A 60 4.60 19.12 -10.26
C ASP A 60 4.83 20.00 -9.02
N GLN A 61 5.93 20.76 -9.00
CA GLN A 61 6.27 21.67 -7.90
C GLN A 61 6.33 20.98 -6.52
N LEU A 62 6.80 19.73 -6.50
CA LEU A 62 7.10 19.04 -5.24
C LEU A 62 8.28 19.73 -4.53
N PRO A 63 8.32 19.71 -3.17
CA PRO A 63 9.42 20.29 -2.41
C PRO A 63 10.77 19.69 -2.82
N ALA A 64 11.78 20.55 -3.01
CA ALA A 64 13.15 20.11 -3.32
C ALA A 64 14.05 20.02 -2.07
N THR A 65 13.44 20.01 -0.88
CA THR A 65 14.12 20.08 0.41
C THR A 65 14.24 18.71 1.05
N VAL A 66 15.30 18.50 1.84
CA VAL A 66 15.46 17.36 2.74
C VAL A 66 15.24 17.79 4.21
N PRO A 67 14.71 16.93 5.10
CA PRO A 67 14.32 15.52 4.89
C PRO A 67 13.12 15.36 3.94
N ALA A 68 12.79 14.11 3.61
CA ALA A 68 11.65 13.74 2.76
C ALA A 68 10.37 14.47 3.19
N THR A 69 9.48 14.72 2.23
CA THR A 69 8.15 15.24 2.53
C THR A 69 7.16 14.10 2.65
N GLU A 70 6.55 13.96 3.82
CA GLU A 70 5.57 12.92 4.13
C GLU A 70 4.14 13.45 3.92
N TYR A 71 3.33 12.70 3.18
CA TYR A 71 1.90 12.97 3.01
C TYR A 71 1.10 11.82 3.64
N MET A 72 0.34 12.14 4.70
CA MET A 72 -0.48 11.16 5.42
C MET A 72 -1.90 11.10 4.86
N LEU A 73 -2.31 9.94 4.38
CA LEU A 73 -3.64 9.71 3.81
C LEU A 73 -4.40 8.68 4.64
N ALA A 74 -5.58 9.05 5.10
CA ALA A 74 -6.53 8.09 5.66
C ALA A 74 -6.98 7.11 4.58
N LEU A 75 -7.30 5.88 4.96
CA LEU A 75 -8.02 4.92 4.11
C LEU A 75 -9.54 5.01 4.36
N PRO A 76 -10.39 4.65 3.38
CA PRO A 76 -11.81 4.48 3.64
C PRO A 76 -12.07 3.39 4.70
N ASP A 77 -13.12 3.56 5.52
CA ASP A 77 -13.45 2.62 6.60
C ASP A 77 -13.60 1.17 6.13
N ALA A 78 -14.16 0.95 4.92
CA ALA A 78 -14.29 -0.40 4.38
C ALA A 78 -12.94 -1.07 4.11
N ALA A 79 -11.88 -0.31 3.83
CA ALA A 79 -10.54 -0.85 3.67
C ALA A 79 -9.95 -1.27 5.02
N THR A 80 -10.02 -0.40 6.04
CA THR A 80 -9.46 -0.66 7.38
C THR A 80 -10.20 -1.76 8.15
N GLN A 81 -11.48 -1.98 7.84
CA GLN A 81 -12.27 -3.04 8.47
C GLN A 81 -12.09 -4.43 7.83
N LYS A 82 -11.58 -4.49 6.59
CA LYS A 82 -11.53 -5.74 5.79
C LYS A 82 -10.12 -6.17 5.41
N THR A 83 -9.18 -5.25 5.39
CA THR A 83 -7.76 -5.49 5.11
C THR A 83 -6.96 -5.20 6.39
N PRO A 84 -5.69 -5.63 6.49
CA PRO A 84 -4.86 -5.26 7.63
C PRO A 84 -4.39 -3.80 7.58
N PHE A 85 -4.62 -3.07 6.48
CA PHE A 85 -4.05 -1.74 6.25
C PHE A 85 -4.90 -0.65 6.90
N GLN A 86 -4.23 0.28 7.57
CA GLN A 86 -4.82 1.33 8.39
C GLN A 86 -4.74 2.71 7.73
N HIS A 87 -3.66 3.00 7.00
CA HIS A 87 -3.44 4.27 6.30
C HIS A 87 -2.37 4.13 5.21
N VAL A 88 -2.23 5.17 4.39
CA VAL A 88 -1.12 5.30 3.44
C VAL A 88 -0.28 6.50 3.84
N MET A 89 1.04 6.35 3.79
CA MET A 89 1.99 7.45 3.81
C MET A 89 2.73 7.48 2.47
N ILE A 90 2.76 8.65 1.85
CA ILE A 90 3.55 8.86 0.64
C ILE A 90 4.75 9.72 1.03
N ASP A 91 5.93 9.18 0.82
CA ASP A 91 7.18 9.87 1.09
C ASP A 91 7.74 10.35 -0.24
N TRP A 92 8.02 11.64 -0.33
CA TRP A 92 8.73 12.22 -1.46
C TRP A 92 10.19 12.47 -1.07
N ASN A 93 11.10 11.73 -1.72
CA ASN A 93 12.54 11.81 -1.53
C ASN A 93 13.18 12.60 -2.69
N PRO A 94 13.33 13.95 -2.60
CA PRO A 94 13.81 14.75 -3.73
C PRO A 94 15.27 14.49 -4.11
N LEU A 95 16.08 13.95 -3.20
CA LEU A 95 17.48 13.59 -3.43
C LEU A 95 17.74 12.07 -3.33
N GLY A 96 16.68 11.27 -3.15
CA GLY A 96 16.80 9.86 -2.81
C GLY A 96 17.29 9.62 -1.38
N HIS A 97 17.57 8.36 -1.07
CA HIS A 97 18.13 7.91 0.20
C HIS A 97 18.95 6.63 0.02
N GLU A 98 19.57 6.14 1.10
CA GLU A 98 20.38 4.92 1.07
C GLU A 98 19.60 3.67 0.60
N PRO A 99 20.26 2.67 -0.04
CA PRO A 99 21.71 2.56 -0.25
C PRO A 99 22.25 3.47 -1.35
N ALA A 100 23.46 3.99 -1.09
CA ALA A 100 24.13 4.87 -2.03
C ALA A 100 24.36 4.19 -3.39
N GLY A 101 24.09 4.92 -4.47
CA GLY A 101 24.14 4.42 -5.85
C GLY A 101 22.98 3.52 -6.27
N ILE A 102 22.02 3.24 -5.37
CA ILE A 102 20.84 2.42 -5.65
C ILE A 102 19.59 3.31 -5.62
N TYR A 103 19.26 3.88 -4.45
CA TYR A 103 18.07 4.73 -4.27
C TYR A 103 18.41 6.23 -4.20
N ASP A 104 19.61 6.65 -4.60
CA ASP A 104 20.08 8.06 -4.64
C ASP A 104 19.50 8.88 -5.83
N VAL A 105 18.25 8.63 -6.21
CA VAL A 105 17.54 9.37 -7.26
C VAL A 105 16.21 9.87 -6.73
N PRO A 106 15.61 10.94 -7.29
CA PRO A 106 14.31 11.40 -6.83
C PRO A 106 13.24 10.31 -7.01
N HIS A 107 12.60 9.91 -5.92
CA HIS A 107 11.64 8.81 -5.91
C HIS A 107 10.60 8.96 -4.80
N PHE A 108 9.60 8.08 -4.82
CA PHE A 108 8.58 7.99 -3.78
C PHE A 108 8.59 6.64 -3.11
N ASP A 109 8.23 6.63 -1.84
CA ASP A 109 7.96 5.44 -1.06
C ASP A 109 6.49 5.44 -0.68
N PHE A 110 5.77 4.37 -1.03
CA PHE A 110 4.33 4.30 -0.86
C PHE A 110 3.98 3.31 0.25
N HIS A 111 4.11 3.75 1.50
CA HIS A 111 3.86 2.90 2.66
C HIS A 111 2.37 2.64 2.86
N PHE A 112 1.96 1.38 2.68
CA PHE A 112 0.67 0.87 3.14
C PHE A 112 0.85 0.29 4.54
N TYR A 113 0.58 1.11 5.56
CA TYR A 113 0.79 0.74 6.95
C TYR A 113 -0.32 -0.17 7.46
N MET A 114 0.07 -1.23 8.16
CA MET A 114 -0.78 -2.11 8.95
C MET A 114 -0.89 -1.65 10.41
N MET A 115 -0.04 -0.72 10.83
CA MET A 115 -0.03 -0.15 12.18
C MET A 115 -0.86 1.15 12.22
N PRO A 116 -1.49 1.52 13.36
CA PRO A 116 -2.15 2.81 13.48
C PRO A 116 -1.19 3.98 13.30
N MET A 117 -1.64 5.04 12.63
CA MET A 117 -0.84 6.25 12.37
C MET A 117 -0.17 6.83 13.62
N ALA A 118 -0.93 6.93 14.72
CA ALA A 118 -0.41 7.47 15.97
C ALA A 118 0.74 6.64 16.54
N GLU A 119 0.77 5.32 16.30
CA GLU A 119 1.85 4.44 16.76
C GLU A 119 3.05 4.47 15.81
N VAL A 120 2.82 4.61 14.50
CA VAL A 120 3.87 4.79 13.49
C VAL A 120 4.74 5.98 13.86
N MET A 121 4.12 7.14 14.15
CA MET A 121 4.84 8.36 14.53
C MET A 121 5.59 8.26 15.86
N GLN A 122 5.40 7.20 16.65
CA GLN A 122 6.15 6.97 17.89
C GLN A 122 7.36 6.04 17.71
N ILE A 123 7.56 5.47 16.51
CA ILE A 123 8.79 4.71 16.22
C ILE A 123 9.98 5.69 16.29
N PRO A 124 10.89 5.52 17.26
CA PRO A 124 11.97 6.47 17.48
C PRO A 124 13.12 6.21 16.48
N PRO A 125 14.13 7.08 16.41
CA PRO A 125 15.32 6.80 15.62
C PRO A 125 16.00 5.49 16.05
N TYR A 126 16.62 4.77 15.11
CA TYR A 126 17.28 3.48 15.38
C TYR A 126 18.24 3.53 16.57
N ALA A 127 19.03 4.60 16.70
CA ALA A 127 19.98 4.79 17.80
C ALA A 127 19.33 4.81 19.20
N VAL A 128 18.03 5.12 19.29
CA VAL A 128 17.28 5.16 20.54
C VAL A 128 16.70 3.80 20.91
N ASN A 129 16.24 3.01 19.94
CA ASN A 129 15.65 1.70 20.19
C ASN A 129 16.09 0.61 19.18
N PRO A 130 17.39 0.27 19.11
CA PRO A 130 17.87 -0.72 18.15
C PRO A 130 17.22 -2.10 18.35
N ALA A 131 16.93 -2.47 19.61
CA ALA A 131 16.25 -3.71 19.94
C ALA A 131 14.86 -3.84 19.30
N GLY A 132 14.13 -2.73 19.14
CA GLY A 132 12.82 -2.75 18.47
C GLY A 132 12.93 -2.99 16.96
N PHE A 133 13.91 -2.39 16.30
CA PHE A 133 14.17 -2.58 14.88
C PHE A 133 14.75 -3.96 14.56
N ASP A 134 15.64 -4.47 15.42
CA ASP A 134 16.32 -5.76 15.22
C ASP A 134 15.50 -6.96 15.69
N LYS A 135 14.39 -6.72 16.41
CA LYS A 135 13.42 -7.77 16.70
C LYS A 135 12.60 -8.04 15.44
N VAL A 136 13.00 -9.08 14.71
CA VAL A 136 12.34 -9.52 13.48
C VAL A 136 11.19 -10.51 13.75
N PRO A 137 10.12 -10.53 12.93
CA PRO A 137 9.06 -11.53 13.03
C PRO A 137 9.56 -12.94 12.69
N ALA A 138 8.73 -13.95 12.92
CA ALA A 138 8.99 -15.28 12.40
C ALA A 138 9.06 -15.24 10.86
N ALA A 139 10.00 -15.97 10.26
CA ALA A 139 10.26 -15.91 8.82
C ALA A 139 9.04 -16.27 7.95
N ALA A 140 8.07 -17.02 8.48
CA ALA A 140 6.83 -17.36 7.76
C ALA A 140 5.95 -16.14 7.46
N TYR A 141 6.11 -15.02 8.17
CA TYR A 141 5.34 -13.80 7.99
C TYR A 141 5.93 -12.83 6.94
N LEU A 142 7.11 -13.14 6.39
CA LEU A 142 7.72 -12.40 5.30
C LEU A 142 7.87 -13.30 4.07
N PRO A 143 7.80 -12.76 2.84
CA PRO A 143 8.05 -13.56 1.66
C PRO A 143 9.50 -14.02 1.58
N THR A 144 9.72 -15.18 0.96
CA THR A 144 11.08 -15.70 0.73
C THR A 144 11.87 -14.81 -0.20
N GLY A 145 13.17 -14.61 0.09
CA GLY A 145 14.08 -13.77 -0.72
C GLY A 145 14.22 -12.34 -0.21
N TYR A 146 13.40 -11.93 0.77
CA TYR A 146 13.53 -10.65 1.44
C TYR A 146 14.55 -10.69 2.57
N VAL A 147 15.42 -9.69 2.65
CA VAL A 147 16.44 -9.55 3.70
C VAL A 147 16.33 -8.19 4.37
N LYS A 148 16.44 -8.18 5.70
CA LYS A 148 16.44 -6.95 6.51
C LYS A 148 17.64 -6.08 6.14
N ASN A 149 17.37 -4.83 5.80
CA ASN A 149 18.39 -3.82 5.59
C ASN A 149 19.02 -3.41 6.94
N PRO A 150 20.30 -2.99 6.95
CA PRO A 150 20.91 -2.44 8.16
C PRO A 150 20.14 -1.23 8.69
N GLY A 151 20.04 -1.12 10.01
CA GLY A 151 19.40 0.03 10.66
C GLY A 151 17.86 -0.01 10.66
N GLY A 152 17.26 1.17 10.51
CA GLY A 152 15.83 1.41 10.50
C GLY A 152 15.51 2.91 10.55
N VAL A 153 14.34 3.28 10.03
CA VAL A 153 13.93 4.68 9.85
C VAL A 153 12.87 5.05 10.89
N PRO A 154 13.05 6.15 11.66
CA PRO A 154 12.01 6.66 12.56
C PRO A 154 10.71 6.93 11.80
N ALA A 155 9.58 6.80 12.51
CA ALA A 155 8.26 6.86 11.90
C ALA A 155 8.00 5.83 10.77
N MET A 156 8.82 4.77 10.66
CA MET A 156 8.61 3.70 9.69
C MET A 156 8.90 2.33 10.30
N GLY A 157 10.17 2.00 10.49
CA GLY A 157 10.61 0.66 10.89
C GLY A 157 11.88 0.21 10.17
N ALA A 158 12.17 -1.08 10.29
CA ALA A 158 13.20 -1.73 9.51
C ALA A 158 12.65 -2.18 8.16
N HIS A 159 13.39 -1.89 7.09
CA HIS A 159 13.01 -2.23 5.72
C HIS A 159 13.60 -3.58 5.32
N TRP A 160 12.89 -4.29 4.46
CA TRP A 160 13.29 -5.58 3.91
C TRP A 160 13.22 -5.52 2.39
N THR A 161 14.35 -5.79 1.74
CA THR A 161 14.46 -5.74 0.27
C THR A 161 14.57 -7.14 -0.31
N ASP A 162 13.92 -7.34 -1.46
CA ASP A 162 14.10 -8.54 -2.27
C ASP A 162 15.49 -8.55 -2.90
N VAL A 163 16.32 -9.53 -2.53
CA VAL A 163 17.70 -9.61 -3.03
C VAL A 163 17.79 -9.91 -4.53
N SER A 164 16.67 -10.26 -5.17
CA SER A 164 16.59 -10.46 -6.61
C SER A 164 16.23 -9.21 -7.41
N SER A 165 15.96 -8.07 -6.75
CA SER A 165 15.55 -6.84 -7.44
C SER A 165 16.63 -6.32 -8.41
N PRO A 166 16.27 -5.91 -9.65
CA PRO A 166 17.24 -5.59 -10.70
C PRO A 166 18.30 -4.54 -10.33
N GLU A 167 17.91 -3.55 -9.53
CA GLU A 167 18.77 -2.47 -9.04
C GLU A 167 19.92 -2.96 -8.17
N LEU A 168 19.75 -4.11 -7.51
CA LEU A 168 20.82 -4.76 -6.75
C LEU A 168 21.79 -5.54 -7.64
N HIS A 169 21.47 -5.68 -8.93
CA HIS A 169 22.26 -6.39 -9.94
C HIS A 169 22.75 -5.45 -11.06
N GLY A 170 22.91 -4.16 -10.75
CA GLY A 170 23.52 -3.16 -11.62
C GLY A 170 22.59 -2.55 -12.66
N GLN A 171 21.28 -2.81 -12.59
CA GLN A 171 20.30 -2.06 -13.39
C GLN A 171 19.95 -0.73 -12.70
N PRO A 172 19.50 0.29 -13.45
CA PRO A 172 18.97 1.51 -12.84
C PRO A 172 17.71 1.21 -12.01
N PHE A 173 17.56 1.88 -10.88
CA PHE A 173 16.33 1.82 -10.09
C PHE A 173 15.14 2.44 -10.85
N THR A 174 14.07 1.66 -11.00
CA THR A 174 12.79 2.11 -11.56
C THR A 174 11.68 1.98 -10.53
N GLU A 175 11.54 0.78 -9.98
CA GLU A 175 10.55 0.42 -8.97
C GLU A 175 11.10 -0.77 -8.18
N THR A 176 10.61 -0.94 -6.95
CA THR A 176 10.86 -2.13 -6.14
C THR A 176 9.70 -2.28 -5.15
N PHE A 177 9.51 -3.48 -4.60
CA PHE A 177 8.49 -3.73 -3.58
C PHE A 177 9.17 -4.27 -2.33
N VAL A 178 9.07 -3.54 -1.22
CA VAL A 178 9.70 -3.83 0.07
C VAL A 178 8.66 -4.05 1.17
N PHE A 179 9.12 -4.62 2.29
CA PHE A 179 8.30 -4.84 3.47
C PHE A 179 8.93 -4.17 4.70
N GLY A 180 8.07 -3.76 5.63
CA GLY A 180 8.45 -3.12 6.87
C GLY A 180 8.23 -3.97 8.08
N THR A 181 9.12 -3.87 9.07
CA THR A 181 8.92 -4.50 10.38
C THR A 181 9.31 -3.59 11.53
N TYR A 182 8.64 -3.76 12.66
CA TYR A 182 9.05 -3.16 13.93
C TYR A 182 8.55 -4.02 15.10
N ASN A 183 9.36 -4.15 16.15
CA ASN A 183 9.02 -4.88 17.38
C ASN A 183 8.59 -6.35 17.20
N GLY A 184 9.01 -6.99 16.11
CA GLY A 184 8.69 -8.39 15.79
C GLY A 184 7.41 -8.58 14.97
N HIS A 185 6.89 -7.51 14.36
CA HIS A 185 5.69 -7.53 13.55
C HIS A 185 5.96 -6.96 12.16
N VAL A 186 5.28 -7.46 11.14
CA VAL A 186 5.18 -6.79 9.83
C VAL A 186 4.28 -5.56 9.97
N THR A 187 4.79 -4.38 9.61
CA THR A 187 4.12 -3.10 9.87
C THR A 187 3.68 -2.36 8.61
N PHE A 188 4.30 -2.61 7.45
CA PHE A 188 3.89 -2.01 6.19
C PHE A 188 4.33 -2.83 4.98
N TRP A 189 3.65 -2.58 3.86
CA TRP A 189 4.03 -3.01 2.51
C TRP A 189 4.30 -1.74 1.70
N GLU A 190 5.34 -1.73 0.88
CA GLU A 190 5.82 -0.49 0.28
C GLU A 190 6.37 -0.72 -1.13
N PRO A 191 5.64 -0.26 -2.16
CA PRO A 191 6.23 0.00 -3.45
C PRO A 191 7.03 1.31 -3.40
N MET A 192 8.30 1.25 -3.80
CA MET A 192 9.12 2.44 -4.07
C MET A 192 9.20 2.67 -5.57
N VAL A 193 9.17 3.92 -6.03
CA VAL A 193 9.13 4.23 -7.46
C VAL A 193 9.92 5.48 -7.80
N ALA A 194 10.88 5.35 -8.72
CA ALA A 194 11.63 6.47 -9.26
C ALA A 194 10.71 7.45 -10.00
N LEU A 195 10.87 8.76 -9.75
CA LEU A 195 10.10 9.79 -10.45
C LEU A 195 10.36 9.75 -11.96
N SER A 196 11.58 9.41 -12.37
CA SER A 196 11.95 9.24 -13.79
C SER A 196 11.12 8.16 -14.47
N TYR A 197 10.88 7.03 -13.78
CA TYR A 197 10.05 5.94 -14.26
C TYR A 197 8.56 6.32 -14.28
N LEU A 198 8.04 6.93 -13.21
CA LEU A 198 6.64 7.41 -13.21
C LEU A 198 6.34 8.34 -14.40
N ARG A 199 7.28 9.24 -14.73
CA ARG A 199 7.13 10.19 -15.85
C ARG A 199 7.17 9.55 -17.24
N THR A 200 7.51 8.26 -17.37
CA THR A 200 7.33 7.54 -18.64
C THR A 200 5.89 7.08 -18.85
N ASN A 201 4.97 7.41 -17.94
CA ASN A 201 3.57 6.96 -17.94
C ASN A 201 3.46 5.43 -18.00
N PRO A 202 4.03 4.71 -17.00
CA PRO A 202 4.05 3.26 -17.03
C PRO A 202 2.63 2.68 -16.95
N THR A 203 2.53 1.45 -17.46
CA THR A 203 1.41 0.53 -17.22
C THR A 203 2.02 -0.68 -16.52
N LEU A 204 2.42 -0.50 -15.27
CA LEU A 204 3.05 -1.55 -14.46
C LEU A 204 1.97 -2.39 -13.78
N GLU A 205 2.12 -3.69 -13.87
CA GLU A 205 1.30 -4.71 -13.21
C GLU A 205 2.26 -5.83 -12.76
N GLN A 206 2.28 -6.14 -11.46
CA GLN A 206 3.23 -7.08 -10.86
C GLN A 206 2.60 -7.91 -9.75
N ASP A 207 2.95 -9.19 -9.71
CA ASP A 207 2.60 -10.06 -8.61
C ASP A 207 3.45 -9.73 -7.37
N ILE A 208 2.79 -9.66 -6.21
CA ILE A 208 3.46 -9.45 -4.94
C ILE A 208 3.87 -10.82 -4.39
N LYS A 209 5.17 -11.02 -4.11
CA LYS A 209 5.64 -12.21 -3.40
C LYS A 209 4.92 -12.32 -2.05
N GLN A 210 4.30 -13.47 -1.78
CA GLN A 210 3.44 -13.65 -0.61
C GLN A 210 4.20 -14.33 0.55
N PRO A 211 3.90 -13.98 1.82
CA PRO A 211 4.38 -14.75 2.97
C PRO A 211 3.64 -16.10 3.06
N ALA A 212 4.22 -17.04 3.82
CA ALA A 212 3.61 -18.35 4.05
C ALA A 212 2.45 -18.28 5.07
N GLN A 213 2.49 -17.29 5.96
CA GLN A 213 1.49 -17.04 7.00
C GLN A 213 1.23 -15.55 7.14
N TYR A 214 0.10 -15.20 7.74
CA TYR A 214 -0.32 -13.82 7.98
C TYR A 214 -0.64 -13.65 9.47
N GLU A 215 -0.11 -12.60 10.10
CA GLU A 215 -0.27 -12.38 11.54
C GLU A 215 -1.72 -12.05 11.92
N THR A 216 -2.40 -11.27 11.08
CA THR A 216 -3.79 -10.86 11.29
C THR A 216 -4.68 -11.41 10.17
N PRO A 217 -5.89 -11.89 10.49
CA PRO A 217 -6.84 -12.32 9.47
C PRO A 217 -7.35 -11.12 8.66
N GLY A 218 -7.60 -11.32 7.38
CA GLY A 218 -8.06 -10.23 6.52
C GLY A 218 -7.95 -10.54 5.04
N TYR A 219 -8.34 -9.58 4.21
CA TYR A 219 -8.06 -9.63 2.79
C TYR A 219 -6.67 -9.05 2.53
N TYR A 220 -5.81 -9.85 1.91
CA TYR A 220 -4.45 -9.46 1.51
C TYR A 220 -4.31 -9.40 -0.01
N PRO A 221 -3.61 -8.39 -0.56
CA PRO A 221 -3.44 -8.25 -1.99
C PRO A 221 -2.37 -9.21 -2.49
N THR A 222 -2.57 -9.67 -3.73
CA THR A 222 -1.61 -10.54 -4.42
C THR A 222 -0.95 -9.84 -5.60
N HIS A 223 -1.37 -8.62 -5.90
CA HIS A 223 -0.93 -7.88 -7.08
C HIS A 223 -0.79 -6.38 -6.77
N PHE A 224 0.12 -5.72 -7.47
CA PHE A 224 0.43 -4.30 -7.37
C PHE A 224 0.48 -3.67 -8.78
N SER A 225 -0.02 -2.44 -8.91
CA SER A 225 -0.06 -1.72 -10.18
C SER A 225 0.35 -0.26 -10.06
N ILE A 226 0.97 0.28 -11.10
CA ILE A 226 1.16 1.72 -11.32
C ILE A 226 0.67 2.08 -12.72
N LEU A 227 -0.40 2.86 -12.77
CA LEU A 227 -1.10 3.15 -14.01
C LEU A 227 -1.21 4.66 -14.22
N ALA A 228 -0.61 5.16 -15.31
CA ALA A 228 -0.94 6.48 -15.81
C ALA A 228 -2.33 6.48 -16.47
N LYS A 229 -3.16 7.48 -16.16
CA LYS A 229 -4.54 7.59 -16.64
C LYS A 229 -4.64 8.63 -17.76
N PRO A 230 -5.62 8.52 -18.67
CA PRO A 230 -5.79 9.47 -19.78
C PRO A 230 -6.03 10.93 -19.36
N ASP A 231 -6.54 11.15 -18.15
CA ASP A 231 -6.77 12.49 -17.59
C ASP A 231 -5.50 13.13 -16.98
N GLY A 232 -4.37 12.42 -17.02
CA GLY A 232 -3.09 12.83 -16.49
C GLY A 232 -2.90 12.56 -15.00
N SER A 233 -3.81 11.81 -14.38
CA SER A 233 -3.60 11.25 -13.03
C SER A 233 -2.79 9.95 -13.08
N TYR A 234 -2.28 9.54 -11.93
CA TYR A 234 -1.67 8.22 -11.72
C TYR A 234 -2.46 7.46 -10.65
N GLU A 235 -2.65 6.17 -10.85
CA GLU A 235 -3.20 5.25 -9.85
C GLU A 235 -2.11 4.28 -9.41
N VAL A 236 -1.90 4.21 -8.10
CA VAL A 236 -1.03 3.23 -7.45
C VAL A 236 -1.94 2.35 -6.61
N SER A 237 -1.96 1.04 -6.87
CA SER A 237 -2.96 0.16 -6.26
C SER A 237 -2.44 -1.22 -5.89
N LEU A 238 -3.01 -1.74 -4.81
CA LEU A 238 -2.96 -3.13 -4.40
C LEU A 238 -4.27 -3.79 -4.83
N SER A 239 -4.20 -4.98 -5.44
CA SER A 239 -5.37 -5.65 -6.02
C SER A 239 -5.30 -7.17 -5.89
N ASN A 240 -6.30 -7.84 -6.45
CA ASN A 240 -6.48 -9.30 -6.37
C ASN A 240 -6.47 -9.79 -4.92
N PHE A 241 -7.30 -9.15 -4.10
CA PHE A 241 -7.41 -9.42 -2.68
C PHE A 241 -7.94 -10.83 -2.41
N VAL A 242 -7.23 -11.57 -1.55
CA VAL A 242 -7.58 -12.93 -1.11
C VAL A 242 -7.73 -12.94 0.40
N LYS A 243 -8.79 -13.59 0.89
CA LYS A 243 -9.00 -13.79 2.33
C LYS A 243 -7.98 -14.77 2.91
N ARG A 244 -7.33 -14.38 4.00
CA ARG A 244 -6.33 -15.15 4.74
C ARG A 244 -6.72 -15.30 6.20
#